data_AF-A0A3M1IUJ3-F1
#
_entry.id   AF-A0A3M1IUJ3-F1
#
_cell.length_a   1.000
_cell.length_b   1.000
_cell.length_c   1.000
_cell.angle_alpha   90.00
_cell.angle_beta   90.00
_cell.angle_gamma   90.00
#
_symmetry.space_group_name_H-M   'P 1'
#
loop_
_entity.id
_entity.type
_entity.pdbx_description
1 polymer ?
#
loop_
_entity_poly.entity_id
_entity_poly.type
_entity_poly.pdbx_seq_one_letter_code
_entity_poly.pdbx_strand_id
1 'polypeptide(L)'
;MLDYLVERHPKTKILILSGKAGPSDVADLLTQYPVIGFVEKQSFTPAAIINAVEQASRSPSLKIQTLGQFQIWRDGQAIGIWERPQAETVTKLLLVRRARGARAVAADELITRLGPDADEESGRKKLLPLISNARRTLEPDIEPRDSNFILRGANGYYFDVSKTVSWDLLNFREHLRLGVQLISEERWAEAAAELEKGRAAYKGDFLAEDRYADWAIGIRREVAADYCKLLTHLADAYAALGQFGPAIDACETALDKDPLQEGVYRRLMRFHACNGEKGRALKVYRDCLKLFEELFGESPTPATRQLYQAISADQPVDCPGQN
;
A
#
# COMPACT_ATOMS: atom_id res chain seq x y z
N MET A 1 -1.70 11.73 37.07
CA MET A 1 -0.75 12.29 36.07
C MET A 1 0.43 11.36 35.87
N LEU A 2 1.22 11.06 36.92
CA LEU A 2 2.32 10.08 36.82
C LEU A 2 1.85 8.71 36.34
N ASP A 3 0.75 8.17 36.89
CA ASP A 3 0.19 6.88 36.43
C ASP A 3 -0.21 6.92 34.96
N TYR A 4 -0.87 8.00 34.52
CA TYR A 4 -1.23 8.22 33.12
C TYR A 4 0.02 8.22 32.21
N LEU A 5 1.11 8.88 32.62
CA LEU A 5 2.34 8.95 31.83
C LEU A 5 3.06 7.61 31.77
N VAL A 6 3.13 6.90 32.89
CA VAL A 6 3.72 5.55 32.96
C VAL A 6 2.95 4.57 32.09
N GLU A 7 1.61 4.68 32.07
CA GLU A 7 0.75 3.80 31.29
C GLU A 7 0.73 4.15 29.80
N ARG A 8 0.60 5.44 29.45
CA ARG A 8 0.32 5.89 28.07
C ARG A 8 1.56 6.39 27.33
N HIS A 9 2.54 6.92 28.04
CA HIS A 9 3.70 7.59 27.46
C HIS A 9 5.01 7.22 28.21
N PRO A 10 5.35 5.92 28.33
CA PRO A 10 6.44 5.46 29.21
C PRO A 10 7.83 5.95 28.80
N LYS A 11 8.01 6.47 27.58
CA LYS A 11 9.26 7.04 27.07
C LYS A 11 9.34 8.56 27.23
N THR A 12 8.24 9.23 27.57
CA THR A 12 8.19 10.69 27.69
C THR A 12 8.91 11.13 28.97
N LYS A 13 9.94 11.95 28.79
CA LYS A 13 10.66 12.60 29.90
C LYS A 13 10.04 13.97 30.13
N ILE A 14 9.60 14.25 31.35
CA ILE A 14 9.07 15.57 31.73
C ILE A 14 10.13 16.30 32.54
N LEU A 15 10.54 17.46 32.05
CA LEU A 15 11.39 18.40 32.77
C LEU A 15 10.50 19.50 33.36
N ILE A 16 10.43 19.59 34.69
CA ILE A 16 9.71 20.66 35.39
C ILE A 16 10.72 21.67 35.92
N LEU A 17 10.67 22.89 35.39
CA LEU A 17 11.51 24.00 35.85
C LEU A 17 10.66 24.93 36.73
N SER A 18 11.02 25.07 38.01
CA SER A 18 10.39 26.03 38.92
C SER A 18 11.43 26.97 39.52
N GLY A 19 11.34 28.27 39.22
CA GLY A 19 12.24 29.30 39.79
C GLY A 19 12.41 30.52 38.88
N LYS A 20 13.26 31.47 39.29
CA LYS A 20 13.77 32.55 38.42
C LYS A 20 14.99 32.03 37.63
N ALA A 21 14.78 31.07 36.73
CA ALA A 21 15.84 30.69 35.80
C ALA A 21 15.94 31.80 34.73
N GLY A 22 17.15 32.31 34.49
CA GLY A 22 17.36 33.27 33.41
C GLY A 22 17.19 32.58 32.05
N PRO A 23 16.90 33.32 30.96
CA PRO A 23 16.80 32.76 29.61
C PRO A 23 18.02 31.92 29.19
N SER A 24 19.22 32.26 29.67
CA SER A 24 20.46 31.52 29.43
C SER A 24 20.49 30.16 30.14
N ASP A 25 20.06 30.09 31.40
CA ASP A 25 20.05 28.83 32.18
C ASP A 25 19.04 27.84 31.59
N VAL A 26 17.91 28.36 31.11
CA VAL A 26 16.92 27.57 30.38
C VAL A 26 17.52 27.11 29.06
N ALA A 27 18.08 28.02 28.24
CA ALA A 27 18.69 27.67 26.95
C ALA A 27 19.77 26.59 27.09
N ASP A 28 20.64 26.67 28.09
CA ASP A 28 21.67 25.66 28.37
C ASP A 28 21.06 24.30 28.73
N LEU A 29 19.98 24.27 29.53
CA LEU A 29 19.25 23.03 29.84
C LEU A 29 18.55 22.43 28.60
N LEU A 30 18.12 23.28 27.68
CA LEU A 30 17.43 22.88 26.44
C LEU A 30 18.39 22.50 25.31
N THR A 31 19.70 22.72 25.45
CA THR A 31 20.69 22.24 24.46
C THR A 31 20.84 20.72 24.45
N GLN A 32 20.49 20.04 25.55
CA GLN A 32 20.64 18.58 25.68
C GLN A 32 19.34 17.80 25.43
N TYR A 33 18.20 18.49 25.45
CA TYR A 33 16.88 17.88 25.28
C TYR A 33 16.00 18.77 24.40
N PRO A 34 15.58 18.30 23.21
CA PRO A 34 14.65 19.05 22.38
C PRO A 34 13.35 19.27 23.15
N VAL A 35 12.97 20.54 23.35
CA VAL A 35 11.68 20.87 23.95
C VAL A 35 10.58 20.73 22.92
N ILE A 36 9.70 19.77 23.17
CA ILE A 36 8.58 19.42 22.31
C ILE A 36 7.27 20.13 22.70
N GLY A 37 7.26 20.92 23.79
CA GLY A 37 6.11 21.71 24.21
C GLY A 37 6.34 22.50 25.52
N PHE A 38 5.54 23.56 25.73
CA PHE A 38 5.59 24.42 26.93
C PHE A 38 4.21 24.51 27.58
N VAL A 39 4.17 24.46 28.92
CA VAL A 39 2.96 24.75 29.71
C VAL A 39 3.28 25.90 30.65
N GLU A 40 2.57 27.02 30.49
CA GLU A 40 2.78 28.19 31.34
C GLU A 40 2.35 27.92 32.78
N LYS A 41 3.06 28.55 33.73
CA LYS A 41 2.78 28.44 35.17
C LYS A 41 1.33 28.78 35.53
N GLN A 42 0.71 29.71 34.80
CA GLN A 42 -0.67 30.15 35.02
C GLN A 42 -1.71 29.11 34.58
N SER A 43 -1.30 28.14 33.75
CA SER A 43 -2.15 27.08 33.20
C SER A 43 -1.72 25.68 33.66
N PHE A 44 -0.91 25.58 34.72
CA PHE A 44 -0.34 24.34 35.24
C PHE A 44 -1.39 23.47 35.96
N THR A 45 -2.27 22.85 35.17
CA THR A 45 -3.26 21.87 35.63
C THR A 45 -2.92 20.48 35.10
N PRO A 46 -3.33 19.38 35.77
CA PRO A 46 -3.12 18.02 35.26
C PRO A 46 -3.66 17.84 33.84
N ALA A 47 -4.79 18.45 33.50
CA ALA A 47 -5.39 18.39 32.17
C ALA A 47 -4.54 19.12 31.10
N ALA A 48 -3.99 20.30 31.44
CA ALA A 48 -3.11 21.03 30.53
C ALA A 48 -1.79 20.29 30.28
N ILE A 49 -1.22 19.65 31.30
CA ILE A 49 0.00 18.85 31.16
C ILE A 49 -0.28 17.59 30.34
N ILE A 50 -1.38 16.89 30.60
CA ILE A 50 -1.79 15.72 29.79
C ILE A 50 -1.97 16.12 28.33
N ASN A 51 -2.70 17.20 28.03
CA ASN A 51 -2.91 17.66 26.66
C ASN A 51 -1.59 18.07 25.99
N ALA A 52 -0.72 18.80 26.70
CA ALA A 52 0.60 19.16 26.18
C ALA A 52 1.47 17.94 25.89
N VAL A 53 1.46 16.93 26.77
CA VAL A 53 2.17 15.67 26.53
C VAL A 53 1.56 14.88 25.39
N GLU A 54 0.23 14.81 25.29
CA GLU A 54 -0.46 14.14 24.18
C GLU A 54 -0.13 14.81 22.85
N GLN A 55 -0.14 16.14 22.79
CA GLN A 55 0.21 16.89 21.59
C GLN A 55 1.69 16.71 21.23
N ALA A 56 2.58 16.81 22.21
CA ALA A 56 4.02 16.69 22.00
C ALA A 56 4.47 15.25 21.70
N SER A 57 3.69 14.25 22.12
CA SER A 57 3.96 12.82 21.86
C SER A 57 3.19 12.27 20.65
N ARG A 58 2.44 13.12 19.92
CA ARG A 58 1.76 12.68 18.69
C ARG A 58 2.81 12.45 17.61
N SER A 59 2.89 11.21 17.13
CA SER A 59 3.55 10.93 15.86
C SER A 59 2.81 11.66 14.74
N PRO A 60 3.51 12.23 13.76
CA PRO A 60 2.86 12.86 12.63
C PRO A 60 2.02 11.84 11.85
N SER A 61 1.04 12.33 11.11
CA SER A 61 0.31 11.48 10.17
C SER A 61 1.14 11.29 8.91
N LEU A 62 1.31 10.03 8.48
CA LEU A 62 1.96 9.72 7.20
C LEU A 62 0.94 9.22 6.20
N LYS A 63 0.97 9.77 5.00
CA LYS A 63 0.35 9.16 3.84
C LYS A 63 1.45 8.63 2.93
N ILE A 64 1.34 7.37 2.54
CA ILE A 64 2.33 6.68 1.69
C ILE A 64 1.62 6.25 0.41
N GLN A 65 2.15 6.69 -0.73
CA GLN A 65 1.75 6.24 -2.06
C GLN A 65 2.85 5.36 -2.64
N THR A 66 2.47 4.15 -3.01
CA THR A 66 3.33 3.15 -3.64
C THR A 66 2.71 2.57 -4.90
N LEU A 67 1.40 2.73 -5.13
CA LEU A 67 0.72 2.36 -6.37
C LEU A 67 0.83 3.52 -7.35
N GLY A 68 1.73 3.40 -8.32
CA GLY A 68 2.13 4.49 -9.22
C GLY A 68 3.40 5.18 -8.73
N GLN A 69 3.42 6.52 -8.79
CA GLN A 69 4.56 7.33 -8.38
C GLN A 69 4.78 7.23 -6.87
N PHE A 70 6.02 6.98 -6.44
CA PHE A 70 6.32 6.89 -5.01
C PHE A 70 6.29 8.28 -4.38
N GLN A 71 5.51 8.45 -3.32
CA GLN A 71 5.44 9.71 -2.60
C GLN A 71 5.03 9.48 -1.15
N ILE A 72 5.63 10.25 -0.24
CA ILE A 72 5.21 10.30 1.16
C ILE A 72 4.76 11.73 1.47
N TRP A 73 3.68 11.86 2.24
CA TRP A 73 3.24 13.11 2.86
C TRP A 73 3.30 12.98 4.36
N ARG A 74 3.77 14.02 5.03
CA ARG A 74 3.74 14.20 6.48
C ARG A 74 2.76 15.32 6.81
N ASP A 75 1.73 15.03 7.60
CA ASP A 75 0.69 15.98 7.98
C ASP A 75 0.09 16.75 6.80
N GLY A 76 -0.11 16.03 5.70
CA GLY A 76 -0.64 16.56 4.44
C GLY A 76 0.38 17.26 3.53
N GLN A 77 1.59 17.54 4.00
CA GLN A 77 2.66 18.14 3.19
C GLN A 77 3.53 17.06 2.54
N ALA A 78 3.75 17.16 1.23
CA ALA A 78 4.63 16.24 0.52
C ALA A 78 6.07 16.35 1.04
N ILE A 79 6.68 15.22 1.38
CA ILE A 79 8.12 15.13 1.62
C ILE A 79 8.80 15.30 0.26
N GLY A 80 9.64 16.31 0.14
CA GLY A 80 10.38 16.62 -1.08
C GLY A 80 11.53 15.65 -1.36
N ILE A 81 12.57 16.16 -2.02
CA ILE A 81 13.75 15.37 -2.37
C ILE A 81 14.46 14.89 -1.10
N TRP A 82 14.75 13.60 -1.04
CA TRP A 82 15.52 13.00 0.04
C TRP A 82 16.98 13.40 -0.11
N GLU A 83 17.58 14.00 0.93
CA GLU A 83 19.00 14.41 0.92
C GLU A 83 19.95 13.25 0.55
N ARG A 84 19.54 12.02 0.89
CA ARG A 84 20.23 10.79 0.55
C ARG A 84 19.25 9.87 -0.19
N PRO A 85 19.38 9.69 -1.53
CA PRO A 85 18.54 8.76 -2.28
C PRO A 85 18.54 7.32 -1.71
N GLN A 86 19.68 6.87 -1.18
CA GLN A 86 19.79 5.56 -0.52
C GLN A 86 18.94 5.44 0.76
N ALA A 87 18.64 6.55 1.46
CA ALA A 87 17.73 6.53 2.60
C ALA A 87 16.27 6.33 2.16
N GLU A 88 15.89 6.88 0.99
CA GLU A 88 14.61 6.60 0.35
C GLU A 88 14.54 5.12 -0.06
N THR A 89 15.60 4.57 -0.65
CA THR A 89 15.70 3.15 -1.01
C THR A 89 15.52 2.24 0.20
N VAL A 90 16.14 2.56 1.35
CA VAL A 90 15.94 1.82 2.61
C VAL A 90 14.47 1.84 3.00
N THR A 91 13.83 3.01 3.00
CA THR A 91 12.40 3.13 3.31
C THR A 91 11.55 2.27 2.38
N LYS A 92 11.81 2.30 1.07
CA LYS A 92 11.12 1.45 0.07
C LYS A 92 11.32 -0.05 0.35
N LEU A 93 12.54 -0.48 0.67
CA LEU A 93 12.83 -1.89 1.02
C LEU A 93 12.06 -2.36 2.27
N LEU A 94 11.99 -1.52 3.31
CA LEU A 94 11.22 -1.80 4.50
C LEU A 94 9.72 -1.92 4.18
N LEU A 95 9.19 -1.02 3.35
CA LEU A 95 7.81 -1.06 2.86
C LEU A 95 7.55 -2.32 2.03
N VAL A 96 8.40 -2.67 1.05
CA VAL A 96 8.27 -3.90 0.24
C VAL A 96 8.17 -5.13 1.13
N ARG A 97 9.04 -5.24 2.13
CA ARG A 97 9.04 -6.38 3.05
C ARG A 97 7.78 -6.39 3.91
N ARG A 98 7.34 -5.23 4.39
CA ARG A 98 6.09 -5.08 5.14
C ARG A 98 4.86 -5.44 4.29
N ALA A 99 4.83 -5.02 3.04
CA ALA A 99 3.78 -5.34 2.06
C ALA A 99 3.62 -6.85 1.85
N ARG A 100 4.71 -7.61 1.97
CA ARG A 100 4.71 -9.08 1.85
C ARG A 100 4.50 -9.80 3.19
N GLY A 101 4.08 -9.07 4.23
CA GLY A 101 3.76 -9.63 5.55
C GLY A 101 4.96 -9.91 6.45
N ALA A 102 6.18 -9.52 6.06
CA ALA A 102 7.35 -9.70 6.90
C ALA A 102 7.33 -8.78 8.12
N ARG A 103 7.87 -9.27 9.25
CA ARG A 103 7.99 -8.50 10.49
C ARG A 103 9.19 -7.56 10.51
N ALA A 104 10.27 -7.89 9.79
CA ALA A 104 11.48 -7.09 9.71
C ALA A 104 12.33 -7.48 8.49
N VAL A 105 13.28 -6.61 8.17
CA VAL A 105 14.34 -6.78 7.19
C VAL A 105 15.66 -6.84 7.93
N ALA A 106 16.40 -7.92 7.70
CA ALA A 106 17.67 -8.12 8.38
C ALA A 106 18.71 -7.08 7.90
N ALA A 107 19.64 -6.71 8.78
CA ALA A 107 20.59 -5.63 8.49
C ALA A 107 21.57 -6.00 7.36
N ASP A 108 22.00 -7.26 7.33
CA ASP A 108 22.80 -7.88 6.26
C ASP A 108 22.08 -7.86 4.90
N GLU A 109 20.77 -8.12 4.88
CA GLU A 109 19.96 -7.99 3.67
C GLU A 109 19.96 -6.54 3.18
N LEU A 110 19.70 -5.57 4.05
CA LEU A 110 19.74 -4.14 3.69
C LEU A 110 21.12 -3.73 3.17
N ILE A 111 22.21 -4.18 3.81
CA ILE A 111 23.58 -3.91 3.37
C ILE A 111 23.80 -4.45 1.96
N THR A 112 23.48 -5.72 1.73
CA THR A 112 23.66 -6.40 0.44
C THR A 112 22.89 -5.69 -0.68
N ARG A 113 21.66 -5.24 -0.39
CA ARG A 113 20.79 -4.57 -1.37
C ARG A 113 21.21 -3.13 -1.67
N LEU A 114 21.86 -2.45 -0.73
CA LEU A 114 22.30 -1.06 -0.88
C LEU A 114 23.71 -0.93 -1.46
N GLY A 115 24.51 -1.99 -1.42
CA GLY A 115 25.86 -2.00 -2.00
C GLY A 115 26.43 -3.42 -2.13
N PRO A 116 26.89 -3.85 -3.31
CA PRO A 116 27.41 -5.20 -3.55
C PRO A 116 28.79 -5.49 -2.93
N ASP A 117 29.58 -4.48 -2.54
CA ASP A 117 31.04 -4.64 -2.31
C ASP A 117 31.55 -4.21 -0.91
N ALA A 118 30.73 -4.29 0.14
CA ALA A 118 31.21 -4.00 1.49
C ALA A 118 31.38 -5.29 2.31
N ASP A 119 32.52 -5.46 2.97
CA ASP A 119 32.61 -6.40 4.09
C ASP A 119 31.53 -6.08 5.15
N GLU A 120 31.12 -7.09 5.92
CA GLU A 120 29.96 -7.00 6.82
C GLU A 120 30.08 -5.84 7.83
N GLU A 121 31.30 -5.55 8.30
CA GLU A 121 31.55 -4.50 9.27
C GLU A 121 31.47 -3.09 8.65
N SER A 122 32.03 -2.88 7.45
CA SER A 122 31.92 -1.60 6.73
C SER A 122 30.50 -1.35 6.24
N GLY A 123 29.77 -2.41 5.88
CA GLY A 123 28.35 -2.33 5.52
C GLY A 123 27.49 -1.82 6.67
N ARG A 124 27.68 -2.35 7.88
CA ARG A 124 26.95 -1.89 9.08
C ARG A 124 27.23 -0.43 9.42
N LYS A 125 28.50 -0.01 9.32
CA LYS A 125 28.90 1.40 9.55
C LYS A 125 28.24 2.35 8.54
N LYS A 126 27.95 1.89 7.32
CA LYS A 126 27.22 2.67 6.30
C LYS A 126 25.70 2.63 6.46
N LEU A 127 25.13 1.53 6.96
CA LEU A 127 23.68 1.39 7.15
C LEU A 127 23.12 2.32 8.25
N LEU A 128 23.83 2.48 9.37
CA LEU A 128 23.34 3.30 10.49
C LEU A 128 23.09 4.77 10.10
N PRO A 129 24.01 5.46 9.39
CA PRO A 129 23.72 6.78 8.83
C PRO A 129 22.51 6.81 7.90
N LEU A 130 22.31 5.80 7.04
CA LEU A 130 21.17 5.76 6.12
C LEU A 130 19.84 5.63 6.87
N ILE A 131 19.77 4.74 7.87
CA ILE A 131 18.60 4.59 8.74
C ILE A 131 18.33 5.90 9.50
N SER A 132 19.37 6.53 10.05
CA SER A 132 19.25 7.82 10.75
C SER A 132 18.72 8.93 9.83
N ASN A 133 19.22 9.02 8.59
CA ASN A 133 18.73 9.98 7.60
C ASN A 133 17.27 9.71 7.19
N ALA A 134 16.91 8.43 6.99
CA ALA A 134 15.53 8.07 6.67
C ALA A 134 14.56 8.48 7.78
N ARG A 135 14.94 8.22 9.04
CA ARG A 135 14.18 8.62 10.23
C ARG A 135 14.05 10.13 10.34
N ARG A 136 15.14 10.88 10.16
CA ARG A 136 15.12 12.35 10.17
C ARG A 136 14.25 12.94 9.05
N THR A 137 14.23 12.30 7.89
CA THR A 137 13.40 12.75 6.76
C THR A 137 11.90 12.59 7.09
N LEU A 138 11.53 11.46 7.70
CA LEU A 138 10.16 11.18 8.11
C LEU A 138 9.74 11.98 9.36
N GLU A 139 10.63 12.15 10.31
CA GLU A 139 10.38 12.71 11.65
C GLU A 139 11.52 13.67 12.07
N PRO A 140 11.58 14.90 11.51
CA PRO A 140 12.68 15.84 11.74
C PRO A 140 12.67 16.46 13.14
N ASP A 141 11.50 16.46 13.79
CA ASP A 141 11.28 17.13 15.08
C ASP A 141 11.69 16.26 16.30
N ILE A 142 12.16 15.03 16.06
CA ILE A 142 12.61 14.11 17.11
C ILE A 142 13.99 13.54 16.79
N GLU A 143 14.65 13.02 17.83
CA GLU A 143 15.90 12.31 17.66
C GLU A 143 15.70 11.02 16.81
N PRO A 144 16.54 10.74 15.81
CA PRO A 144 16.34 9.58 14.92
C PRO A 144 16.21 8.24 15.64
N ARG A 145 16.88 8.05 16.79
CA ARG A 145 16.78 6.81 17.58
C ARG A 145 15.38 6.56 18.16
N ASP A 146 14.59 7.63 18.28
CA ASP A 146 13.26 7.64 18.90
C ASP A 146 12.13 7.61 17.84
N SER A 147 12.46 7.36 16.57
CA SER A 147 11.53 7.22 15.44
C SER A 147 10.35 6.31 15.78
N ASN A 148 9.15 6.70 15.34
CA ASN A 148 7.94 5.92 15.45
C ASN A 148 7.72 5.04 14.21
N PHE A 149 8.24 5.43 13.04
CA PHE A 149 7.99 4.69 11.79
C PHE A 149 9.07 3.67 11.43
N ILE A 150 10.35 3.96 11.64
CA ILE A 150 11.42 3.00 11.33
C ILE A 150 11.96 2.46 12.65
N LEU A 151 11.49 1.28 13.02
CA LEU A 151 11.81 0.64 14.30
C LEU A 151 12.87 -0.45 14.12
N ARG A 152 13.59 -0.75 15.21
CA ARG A 152 14.55 -1.86 15.29
C ARG A 152 13.95 -2.96 16.15
N GLY A 153 13.79 -4.15 15.57
CA GLY A 153 13.41 -5.37 16.28
C GLY A 153 14.60 -6.31 16.49
N ALA A 154 14.34 -7.50 17.04
CA ALA A 154 15.37 -8.53 17.24
C ALA A 154 16.06 -8.95 15.93
N ASN A 155 15.31 -8.96 14.82
CA ASN A 155 15.75 -9.49 13.53
C ASN A 155 16.00 -8.40 12.47
N GLY A 156 16.29 -7.16 12.89
CA GLY A 156 16.62 -6.06 11.98
C GLY A 156 15.66 -4.87 12.09
N TYR A 157 15.33 -4.25 10.95
CA TYR A 157 14.53 -3.02 10.88
C TYR A 157 13.18 -3.27 10.22
N TYR A 158 12.17 -2.50 10.60
CA TYR A 158 10.86 -2.56 9.96
C TYR A 158 10.19 -1.19 9.91
N PHE A 159 9.29 -1.05 8.95
CA PHE A 159 8.40 0.10 8.87
C PHE A 159 7.13 -0.22 9.68
N ASP A 160 6.90 0.55 10.73
CA ASP A 160 5.67 0.49 11.51
C ASP A 160 4.54 1.20 10.78
N VAL A 161 3.43 0.49 10.62
CA VAL A 161 2.23 0.95 9.90
C VAL A 161 1.09 1.14 10.89
N SER A 162 1.39 1.85 11.99
CA SER A 162 0.42 2.19 13.03
C SER A 162 -0.72 3.05 12.49
N LYS A 163 -1.73 3.35 13.33
CA LYS A 163 -2.97 4.04 12.93
C LYS A 163 -2.76 5.43 12.31
N THR A 164 -1.62 6.07 12.54
CA THR A 164 -1.30 7.38 11.93
C THR A 164 -0.74 7.25 10.51
N VAL A 165 -0.52 6.03 10.01
CA VAL A 165 -0.04 5.75 8.66
C VAL A 165 -1.21 5.31 7.78
N SER A 166 -1.51 6.09 6.74
CA SER A 166 -2.36 5.67 5.63
C SER A 166 -1.48 5.25 4.46
N TRP A 167 -1.60 4.00 4.03
CA TRP A 167 -0.80 3.47 2.93
C TRP A 167 -1.71 2.89 1.85
N ASP A 168 -1.61 3.46 0.65
CA ASP A 168 -2.46 3.12 -0.50
C ASP A 168 -2.54 1.62 -0.81
N LEU A 169 -1.43 0.89 -0.74
CA LEU A 169 -1.42 -0.56 -0.95
C LEU A 169 -2.25 -1.31 0.09
N LEU A 170 -2.17 -0.93 1.37
CA LEU A 170 -2.94 -1.57 2.43
C LEU A 170 -4.44 -1.24 2.28
N ASN A 171 -4.76 0.01 1.94
CA ASN A 171 -6.13 0.42 1.66
C ASN A 171 -6.72 -0.34 0.45
N PHE A 172 -5.96 -0.43 -0.65
CA PHE A 172 -6.33 -1.20 -1.84
C PHE A 172 -6.64 -2.67 -1.51
N ARG A 173 -5.75 -3.34 -0.77
CA ARG A 173 -5.93 -4.75 -0.39
C ARG A 173 -7.11 -4.95 0.56
N GLU A 174 -7.37 -4.00 1.45
CA GLU A 174 -8.54 -4.05 2.33
C GLU A 174 -9.85 -3.91 1.54
N HIS A 175 -9.91 -2.98 0.58
CA HIS A 175 -11.06 -2.86 -0.32
C HIS A 175 -11.29 -4.13 -1.16
N LEU A 176 -10.21 -4.74 -1.66
CA LEU A 176 -10.30 -6.05 -2.34
C LEU A 176 -10.86 -7.13 -1.41
N ARG A 177 -10.33 -7.24 -0.19
CA ARG A 177 -10.76 -8.23 0.80
C ARG A 177 -12.24 -8.07 1.16
N LEU A 178 -12.67 -6.84 1.45
CA LEU A 178 -14.04 -6.51 1.80
C LEU A 178 -14.99 -6.75 0.61
N GLY A 179 -14.60 -6.35 -0.60
CA GLY A 179 -15.39 -6.60 -1.81
C GLY A 179 -15.61 -8.09 -2.08
N VAL A 180 -14.57 -8.91 -1.92
CA VAL A 180 -14.68 -10.38 -2.05
C VAL A 180 -15.59 -10.98 -0.97
N GLN A 181 -15.50 -10.48 0.26
CA GLN A 181 -16.39 -10.91 1.33
C GLN A 181 -17.86 -10.57 1.00
N LEU A 182 -18.14 -9.35 0.54
CA LEU A 182 -19.49 -8.92 0.17
C LEU A 182 -20.05 -9.73 -1.00
N ILE A 183 -19.22 -10.14 -1.97
CA ILE A 183 -19.60 -11.09 -3.04
C ILE A 183 -20.03 -12.43 -2.45
N SER A 184 -19.29 -12.97 -1.48
CA SER A 184 -19.66 -14.25 -0.85
C SER A 184 -20.96 -14.20 -0.03
N GLU A 185 -21.37 -12.99 0.36
CA GLU A 185 -22.63 -12.70 1.03
C GLU A 185 -23.75 -12.30 0.03
N GLU A 186 -23.50 -12.38 -1.29
CA GLU A 186 -24.40 -11.96 -2.37
C GLU A 186 -24.83 -10.48 -2.31
N ARG A 187 -24.04 -9.63 -1.64
CA ARG A 187 -24.27 -8.18 -1.49
C ARG A 187 -23.62 -7.41 -2.65
N TRP A 188 -24.07 -7.70 -3.87
CA TRP A 188 -23.42 -7.28 -5.12
C TRP A 188 -23.22 -5.76 -5.26
N ALA A 189 -24.23 -4.95 -4.89
CA ALA A 189 -24.13 -3.49 -4.97
C ALA A 189 -23.07 -2.92 -4.02
N GLU A 190 -23.00 -3.44 -2.79
CA GLU A 190 -22.01 -3.03 -1.81
C GLU A 190 -20.62 -3.52 -2.20
N ALA A 191 -20.52 -4.73 -2.74
CA ALA A 191 -19.27 -5.27 -3.27
C ALA A 191 -18.72 -4.39 -4.40
N ALA A 192 -19.55 -4.02 -5.37
CA ALA A 192 -19.14 -3.16 -6.48
C ALA A 192 -18.64 -1.80 -5.97
N ALA A 193 -19.36 -1.17 -5.04
CA ALA A 193 -18.97 0.10 -4.44
C ALA A 193 -17.63 0.02 -3.69
N GLU A 194 -17.38 -1.09 -3.00
CA GLU A 194 -16.13 -1.31 -2.26
C GLU A 194 -14.95 -1.60 -3.19
N LEU A 195 -15.15 -2.43 -4.22
CA LEU A 195 -14.14 -2.74 -5.22
C LEU A 195 -13.77 -1.50 -6.06
N GLU A 196 -14.71 -0.61 -6.36
CA GLU A 196 -14.42 0.67 -7.03
C GLU A 196 -13.51 1.59 -6.19
N LYS A 197 -13.64 1.60 -4.85
CA LYS A 197 -12.67 2.31 -3.99
C LYS A 197 -11.27 1.70 -4.12
N GLY A 198 -11.18 0.38 -4.22
CA GLY A 198 -9.93 -0.33 -4.50
C GLY A 198 -9.36 0.05 -5.88
N ARG A 199 -10.19 0.07 -6.93
CA ARG A 199 -9.79 0.52 -8.27
C ARG A 199 -9.25 1.95 -8.25
N ALA A 200 -9.91 2.87 -7.55
CA ALA A 200 -9.49 4.26 -7.42
C ALA A 200 -8.18 4.43 -6.63
N ALA A 201 -7.86 3.52 -5.70
CA ALA A 201 -6.59 3.52 -4.98
C ALA A 201 -5.41 3.08 -5.86
N TYR A 202 -5.67 2.27 -6.89
CA TYR A 202 -4.65 1.78 -7.82
C TYR A 202 -4.35 2.81 -8.91
N LYS A 203 -3.34 3.65 -8.70
CA LYS A 203 -2.95 4.69 -9.68
C LYS A 203 -1.88 4.26 -10.69
N GLY A 204 -1.35 3.05 -10.53
CA GLY A 204 -0.30 2.50 -11.38
C GLY A 204 0.45 1.37 -10.69
N ASP A 205 1.44 0.83 -11.39
CA ASP A 205 2.25 -0.29 -10.91
C ASP A 205 2.99 0.08 -9.61
N PHE A 206 3.19 -0.91 -8.75
CA PHE A 206 3.88 -0.70 -7.48
C PHE A 206 5.31 -0.17 -7.70
N LEU A 207 5.62 0.98 -7.09
CA LEU A 207 6.86 1.74 -7.25
C LEU A 207 7.22 1.91 -8.74
N ALA A 208 6.37 2.60 -9.49
CA ALA A 208 6.44 2.67 -10.96
C ALA A 208 7.75 3.28 -11.48
N GLU A 209 8.42 4.12 -10.69
CA GLU A 209 9.70 4.75 -11.04
C GLU A 209 10.89 3.79 -10.88
N ASP A 210 10.82 2.85 -9.93
CA ASP A 210 11.87 1.88 -9.62
C ASP A 210 11.82 0.67 -10.58
N ARG A 211 11.82 0.92 -11.89
CA ARG A 211 11.57 -0.12 -12.93
C ARG A 211 12.58 -1.27 -12.90
N TYR A 212 13.85 -0.95 -12.62
CA TYR A 212 14.98 -1.89 -12.63
C TYR A 212 15.37 -2.40 -11.24
N ALA A 213 14.61 -2.04 -10.21
CA ALA A 213 14.84 -2.52 -8.85
C ALA A 213 14.42 -3.99 -8.72
N ASP A 214 15.40 -4.90 -8.70
CA ASP A 214 15.17 -6.34 -8.63
C ASP A 214 14.37 -6.76 -7.38
N TRP A 215 14.60 -6.07 -6.25
CA TRP A 215 13.88 -6.25 -5.00
C TRP A 215 12.39 -5.87 -5.08
N ALA A 216 11.99 -5.04 -6.06
CA ALA A 216 10.59 -4.64 -6.27
C ALA A 216 9.82 -5.57 -7.23
N ILE A 217 10.51 -6.38 -8.06
CA ILE A 217 9.87 -7.20 -9.10
C ILE A 217 8.82 -8.14 -8.51
N GLY A 218 9.15 -8.84 -7.42
CA GLY A 218 8.26 -9.81 -6.78
C GLY A 218 6.96 -9.17 -6.29
N ILE A 219 7.06 -8.10 -5.49
CA ILE A 219 5.88 -7.39 -4.98
C ILE A 219 5.08 -6.73 -6.10
N ARG A 220 5.73 -6.19 -7.15
CA ARG A 220 5.02 -5.59 -8.29
C ARG A 220 4.15 -6.62 -9.01
N ARG A 221 4.66 -7.85 -9.21
CA ARG A 221 3.87 -8.96 -9.79
C ARG A 221 2.71 -9.36 -8.88
N GLU A 222 2.94 -9.50 -7.57
CA GLU A 222 1.89 -9.82 -6.61
C GLU A 222 0.77 -8.76 -6.63
N VAL A 223 1.13 -7.47 -6.62
CA VAL A 223 0.17 -6.36 -6.63
C VAL A 223 -0.57 -6.24 -7.97
N ALA A 224 0.09 -6.52 -9.09
CA ALA A 224 -0.57 -6.58 -10.40
C ALA A 224 -1.59 -7.74 -10.46
N ALA A 225 -1.25 -8.90 -9.90
CA ALA A 225 -2.19 -10.02 -9.78
C ALA A 225 -3.38 -9.69 -8.86
N ASP A 226 -3.13 -9.03 -7.73
CA ASP A 226 -4.20 -8.53 -6.84
C ASP A 226 -5.14 -7.57 -7.58
N TYR A 227 -4.61 -6.70 -8.45
CA TYR A 227 -5.42 -5.76 -9.23
C TYR A 227 -6.25 -6.45 -10.31
N CYS A 228 -5.68 -7.43 -11.04
CA CYS A 228 -6.45 -8.23 -11.99
C CYS A 228 -7.57 -9.02 -11.29
N LYS A 229 -7.30 -9.53 -10.09
CA LYS A 229 -8.31 -10.18 -9.24
C LYS A 229 -9.41 -9.19 -8.85
N LEU A 230 -9.07 -7.98 -8.43
CA LEU A 230 -10.04 -6.92 -8.13
C LEU A 230 -10.95 -6.64 -9.32
N LEU A 231 -10.39 -6.43 -10.51
CA LEU A 231 -11.15 -6.14 -11.72
C LEU A 231 -12.07 -7.29 -12.11
N THR A 232 -11.62 -8.54 -11.97
CA THR A 232 -12.43 -9.72 -12.25
C THR A 232 -13.63 -9.81 -11.31
N HIS A 233 -13.43 -9.57 -10.01
CA HIS A 233 -14.53 -9.54 -9.03
C HIS A 233 -15.48 -8.36 -9.26
N LEU A 234 -14.95 -7.21 -9.66
CA LEU A 234 -15.75 -6.03 -9.98
C LEU A 234 -16.64 -6.30 -11.20
N ALA A 235 -16.10 -6.98 -12.22
CA ALA A 235 -16.86 -7.41 -13.39
C ALA A 235 -17.98 -8.39 -13.01
N ASP A 236 -17.69 -9.37 -12.16
CA ASP A 236 -18.69 -10.33 -11.66
C ASP A 236 -19.80 -9.61 -10.86
N ALA A 237 -19.45 -8.63 -10.01
CA ALA A 237 -20.41 -7.85 -9.24
C ALA A 237 -21.31 -6.98 -10.15
N TYR A 238 -20.75 -6.32 -11.16
CA TYR A 238 -21.53 -5.57 -12.14
C TYR A 238 -22.46 -6.47 -12.96
N ALA A 239 -21.97 -7.62 -13.41
CA ALA A 239 -22.79 -8.58 -14.14
C ALA A 239 -23.95 -9.09 -13.29
N ALA A 240 -23.72 -9.41 -12.01
CA ALA A 240 -24.79 -9.84 -11.09
C ALA A 240 -25.88 -8.77 -10.86
N LEU A 241 -25.57 -7.49 -11.10
CA LEU A 241 -26.52 -6.37 -11.07
C LEU A 241 -27.17 -6.10 -12.45
N GLY A 242 -26.92 -6.93 -13.46
CA GLY A 242 -27.37 -6.72 -14.84
C GLY A 242 -26.64 -5.58 -15.57
N GLN A 243 -25.56 -5.04 -14.98
CA GLN A 243 -24.79 -3.91 -15.53
C GLN A 243 -23.65 -4.42 -16.42
N PHE A 244 -23.99 -4.96 -17.59
CA PHE A 244 -22.98 -5.59 -18.47
C PHE A 244 -21.98 -4.61 -19.07
N GLY A 245 -22.33 -3.35 -19.33
CA GLY A 245 -21.39 -2.33 -19.82
C GLY A 245 -20.18 -2.14 -18.88
N PRO A 246 -20.40 -1.75 -17.61
CA PRO A 246 -19.33 -1.68 -16.62
C PRO A 246 -18.59 -3.00 -16.39
N ALA A 247 -19.27 -4.15 -16.51
CA ALA A 247 -18.63 -5.46 -16.39
C ALA A 247 -17.65 -5.75 -17.55
N ILE A 248 -18.02 -5.35 -18.77
CA ILE A 248 -17.19 -5.42 -19.97
C ILE A 248 -15.95 -4.54 -19.79
N ASP A 249 -16.13 -3.27 -19.38
CA ASP A 249 -15.01 -2.32 -19.17
C ASP A 249 -13.99 -2.85 -18.14
N ALA A 250 -14.47 -3.48 -17.07
CA ALA A 250 -13.62 -4.08 -16.04
C ALA A 250 -12.83 -5.29 -16.59
N CYS A 251 -13.45 -6.12 -17.44
CA CYS A 251 -12.77 -7.24 -18.10
C CYS A 251 -11.73 -6.77 -19.12
N GLU A 252 -12.04 -5.75 -19.93
CA GLU A 252 -11.09 -5.16 -20.89
C GLU A 252 -9.88 -4.58 -20.15
N THR A 253 -10.11 -3.83 -19.06
CA THR A 253 -9.02 -3.30 -18.21
C THR A 253 -8.16 -4.43 -17.62
N ALA A 254 -8.77 -5.56 -17.26
CA ALA A 254 -8.04 -6.71 -16.73
C ALA A 254 -7.16 -7.38 -17.80
N LEU A 255 -7.64 -7.49 -19.04
CA LEU A 255 -6.86 -8.04 -20.16
C LEU A 255 -5.74 -7.11 -20.62
N ASP A 256 -5.94 -5.79 -20.53
CA ASP A 256 -4.86 -4.81 -20.77
C ASP A 256 -3.71 -4.97 -19.76
N LYS A 257 -4.01 -5.44 -18.54
CA LYS A 257 -3.02 -5.68 -17.48
C LYS A 257 -2.40 -7.06 -17.55
N ASP A 258 -3.21 -8.09 -17.80
CA ASP A 258 -2.76 -9.48 -17.93
C ASP A 258 -3.53 -10.18 -19.05
N PRO A 259 -3.01 -10.15 -20.29
CA PRO A 259 -3.69 -10.72 -21.45
C PRO A 259 -3.67 -12.26 -21.44
N LEU A 260 -3.02 -12.91 -20.48
CA LEU A 260 -2.95 -14.38 -20.40
C LEU A 260 -4.09 -14.98 -19.57
N GLN A 261 -5.01 -14.15 -19.05
CA GLN A 261 -6.13 -14.59 -18.22
C GLN A 261 -7.29 -15.10 -19.08
N GLU A 262 -7.21 -16.35 -19.53
CA GLU A 262 -8.28 -17.00 -20.31
C GLU A 262 -9.67 -16.97 -19.62
N GLY A 263 -9.67 -17.01 -18.28
CA GLY A 263 -10.88 -16.85 -17.48
C GLY A 263 -11.59 -15.50 -17.65
N VAL A 264 -10.85 -14.43 -17.96
CA VAL A 264 -11.38 -13.09 -18.21
C VAL A 264 -11.95 -13.00 -19.62
N TYR A 265 -11.31 -13.62 -20.63
CA TYR A 265 -11.90 -13.73 -21.98
C TYR A 265 -13.27 -14.42 -21.95
N ARG A 266 -13.43 -15.51 -21.20
CA ARG A 266 -14.74 -16.17 -21.06
C ARG A 266 -15.80 -15.28 -20.44
N ARG A 267 -15.45 -14.47 -19.44
CA ARG A 267 -16.36 -13.48 -18.85
C ARG A 267 -16.77 -12.43 -19.87
N LEU A 268 -15.79 -11.85 -20.57
CA LEU A 268 -16.01 -10.84 -21.59
C LEU A 268 -16.89 -11.36 -22.73
N MET A 269 -16.67 -12.61 -23.19
CA MET A 269 -17.54 -13.28 -24.17
C MET A 269 -18.98 -13.42 -23.65
N ARG A 270 -19.15 -13.89 -22.41
CA ARG A 270 -20.46 -14.04 -21.78
C ARG A 270 -21.18 -12.70 -21.64
N PHE A 271 -20.51 -11.68 -21.14
CA PHE A 271 -21.11 -10.36 -20.91
C PHE A 271 -21.50 -9.67 -22.22
N HIS A 272 -20.69 -9.76 -23.28
CA HIS A 272 -21.11 -9.31 -24.61
C HIS A 272 -22.33 -10.07 -25.12
N ALA A 273 -22.38 -11.41 -24.95
CA ALA A 273 -23.54 -12.19 -25.38
C ALA A 273 -24.82 -11.78 -24.62
N CYS A 274 -24.75 -11.61 -23.30
CA CYS A 274 -25.86 -11.14 -22.46
C CYS A 274 -26.28 -9.70 -22.76
N ASN A 275 -25.35 -8.87 -23.24
CA ASN A 275 -25.62 -7.50 -23.69
C ASN A 275 -26.16 -7.45 -25.15
N GLY A 276 -26.44 -8.59 -25.79
CA GLY A 276 -26.93 -8.69 -27.17
C GLY A 276 -25.87 -8.49 -28.25
N GLU A 277 -24.59 -8.44 -27.88
CA GLU A 277 -23.45 -8.13 -28.75
C GLU A 277 -22.72 -9.39 -29.24
N LYS A 278 -23.45 -10.35 -29.83
CA LYS A 278 -22.90 -11.64 -30.32
C LYS A 278 -21.62 -11.48 -31.14
N GLY A 279 -21.59 -10.54 -32.09
CA GLY A 279 -20.43 -10.29 -32.94
C GLY A 279 -19.16 -9.92 -32.15
N ARG A 280 -19.31 -9.16 -31.06
CA ARG A 280 -18.21 -8.80 -30.16
C ARG A 280 -17.76 -10.00 -29.35
N ALA A 281 -18.68 -10.79 -28.80
CA ALA A 281 -18.35 -12.03 -28.09
C ALA A 281 -17.51 -13.00 -28.95
N LEU A 282 -17.89 -13.20 -30.22
CA LEU A 282 -17.13 -14.05 -31.14
C LEU A 282 -15.78 -13.44 -31.55
N LYS A 283 -15.64 -12.12 -31.55
CA LYS A 283 -14.36 -11.44 -31.77
C LYS A 283 -13.41 -11.70 -30.60
N VAL A 284 -13.88 -11.56 -29.36
CA VAL A 284 -13.09 -11.80 -28.14
C VAL A 284 -12.49 -13.21 -28.12
N TYR A 285 -13.23 -14.23 -28.52
CA TYR A 285 -12.70 -15.59 -28.67
C TYR A 285 -11.56 -15.66 -29.70
N ARG A 286 -11.72 -15.01 -30.86
CA ARG A 286 -10.72 -15.02 -31.93
C ARG A 286 -9.43 -14.30 -31.49
N ASP A 287 -9.57 -13.20 -30.75
CA ASP A 287 -8.44 -12.48 -30.18
C ASP A 287 -7.70 -13.35 -29.13
N CYS A 288 -8.44 -14.07 -28.28
CA CYS A 288 -7.87 -15.06 -27.34
C CYS A 288 -7.15 -16.20 -28.06
N LEU A 289 -7.78 -16.79 -29.07
CA LEU A 289 -7.22 -17.90 -29.85
C LEU A 289 -5.89 -17.48 -30.49
N LYS A 290 -5.89 -16.33 -31.17
CA LYS A 290 -4.70 -15.79 -31.83
C LYS A 290 -3.56 -15.59 -30.83
N LEU A 291 -3.83 -14.98 -29.68
CA LEU A 291 -2.81 -14.73 -28.65
C LEU A 291 -2.19 -16.04 -28.13
N PHE A 292 -3.01 -17.04 -27.82
CA PHE A 292 -2.54 -18.31 -27.26
C PHE A 292 -1.78 -19.15 -28.29
N GLU A 293 -2.22 -19.15 -29.55
CA GLU A 293 -1.48 -19.79 -30.64
C GLU A 293 -0.13 -19.10 -30.87
N GLU A 294 -0.07 -17.76 -30.84
CA GLU A 294 1.18 -17.00 -31.04
C GLU A 294 2.19 -17.20 -29.90
N LEU A 295 1.73 -17.27 -28.64
CA LEU A 295 2.62 -17.36 -27.48
C LEU A 295 2.97 -18.78 -27.05
N PHE A 296 2.04 -19.73 -27.21
CA PHE A 296 2.19 -21.09 -26.69
C PHE A 296 2.07 -22.17 -27.78
N GLY A 297 1.57 -21.84 -28.97
CA GLY A 297 1.26 -22.84 -30.01
C GLY A 297 0.07 -23.75 -29.64
N GLU A 298 -0.76 -23.32 -28.70
CA GLU A 298 -1.90 -24.09 -28.19
C GLU A 298 -3.22 -23.34 -28.39
N SER A 299 -4.31 -24.08 -28.56
CA SER A 299 -5.65 -23.50 -28.56
C SER A 299 -6.16 -23.24 -27.13
N PRO A 300 -7.11 -22.30 -26.93
CA PRO A 300 -7.78 -22.10 -25.64
C PRO A 300 -8.39 -23.38 -25.07
N THR A 301 -8.56 -23.39 -23.75
CA THR A 301 -9.12 -24.52 -23.00
C THR A 301 -10.48 -24.99 -23.56
N PRO A 302 -10.86 -26.26 -23.34
CA PRO A 302 -12.15 -26.79 -23.77
C PRO A 302 -13.35 -25.94 -23.34
N ALA A 303 -13.33 -25.39 -22.12
CA ALA A 303 -14.43 -24.57 -21.61
C ALA A 303 -14.61 -23.25 -22.39
N THR A 304 -13.52 -22.64 -22.87
CA THR A 304 -13.58 -21.43 -23.70
C THR A 304 -14.13 -21.75 -25.09
N ARG A 305 -13.69 -22.88 -25.67
CA ARG A 305 -14.19 -23.36 -26.96
C ARG A 305 -15.67 -23.72 -26.92
N GLN A 306 -16.11 -24.37 -25.84
CA GLN A 306 -17.53 -24.68 -25.62
C GLN A 306 -18.39 -23.43 -25.52
N LEU A 307 -17.94 -22.40 -24.78
CA LEU A 307 -18.66 -21.13 -24.71
C LEU A 307 -18.78 -20.46 -26.08
N TYR A 308 -17.69 -20.46 -26.87
CA TYR A 308 -17.74 -19.97 -28.25
C TYR A 308 -18.76 -20.72 -29.11
N GLN A 309 -18.77 -22.06 -29.04
CA GLN A 309 -19.72 -22.90 -29.78
C GLN A 309 -21.17 -22.60 -29.38
N ALA A 310 -21.45 -22.48 -28.09
CA ALA A 310 -22.77 -22.15 -27.57
C ALA A 310 -23.25 -20.77 -28.08
N ILE A 311 -22.43 -19.73 -27.96
CA ILE A 311 -22.74 -18.38 -28.47
C ILE A 311 -22.93 -18.39 -29.99
N SER A 312 -22.09 -19.12 -30.72
CA SER A 312 -22.18 -19.20 -32.18
C SER A 312 -23.49 -19.84 -32.63
N ALA A 313 -23.96 -20.87 -31.90
CA ALA A 313 -25.18 -21.62 -32.18
C ALA A 313 -26.45 -20.99 -31.58
N ASP A 314 -26.38 -19.78 -31.03
CA ASP A 314 -27.49 -19.08 -30.36
C ASP A 314 -28.11 -19.90 -29.22
N GLN A 315 -27.28 -20.71 -28.54
CA GLN A 315 -27.70 -21.42 -27.35
C GLN A 315 -27.79 -20.44 -26.17
N PRO A 316 -28.71 -20.66 -25.21
CA PRO A 316 -28.82 -19.83 -24.02
C PRO A 316 -27.49 -19.76 -23.27
N VAL A 317 -27.04 -18.54 -23.01
CA VAL A 317 -25.86 -18.27 -22.19
C VAL A 317 -26.36 -17.87 -20.80
N ASP A 318 -25.72 -18.40 -19.75
CA ASP A 318 -25.98 -17.98 -18.38
C ASP A 318 -25.64 -16.49 -18.21
N CYS A 319 -26.65 -15.68 -17.88
CA CYS A 319 -26.54 -14.24 -17.69
C CYS A 319 -26.78 -13.90 -16.22
N PRO A 320 -25.72 -13.61 -15.45
CA PRO A 320 -25.86 -13.20 -14.06
C PRO A 320 -26.82 -12.02 -13.92
N GLY A 321 -27.63 -12.01 -12.86
CA GLY A 321 -28.54 -10.89 -12.55
C GLY A 321 -29.82 -10.82 -13.39
N GLN A 322 -30.10 -11.78 -14.26
CA GLN A 322 -31.32 -11.82 -15.08
C GLN A 322 -32.32 -12.94 -14.69
N ASN A 323 -32.25 -13.45 -13.46
CA ASN A 323 -33.24 -14.41 -12.90
C ASN A 323 -34.33 -13.71 -12.09
#